data_AF-A0A9D9Q3W6-F1
#
_entry.id   AF-A0A9D9Q3W6-F1
#
_cell.length_a   1.000
_cell.length_b   1.000
_cell.length_c   1.000
_cell.angle_alpha   90.00
_cell.angle_beta   90.00
_cell.angle_gamma   90.00
#
_symmetry.space_group_name_H-M   'P 1'
#
loop_
_entity.id
_entity.type
_entity.pdbx_description
1 polymer ?
#
loop_
_entity_poly.entity_id
_entity_poly.type
_entity_poly.pdbx_seq_one_letter_code
_entity_poly.pdbx_strand_id
1 'polypeptide(L)'
;MNNASLEAKKVKEAEEAFDRKRRTVGLFGAPVLALLVFFTPIDAISLEAHKLLAITVLVALWWITEPVPIPITSLIGPTLAVATGVVKVGDAFLAFANPMIFLFLGGFILAKAMMTNGLD
;
A
#
# COMPACT_ATOMS: atom_id res chain seq x y z
N MET A 1 11.77 -34.78 -17.67
CA MET A 1 10.69 -33.82 -17.34
C MET A 1 9.55 -34.07 -18.32
N ASN A 2 8.31 -34.24 -17.84
CA ASN A 2 7.13 -34.48 -18.69
C ASN A 2 6.53 -33.14 -19.18
N ASN A 3 5.66 -33.18 -20.19
CA ASN A 3 5.04 -31.98 -20.76
C ASN A 3 4.32 -31.12 -19.71
N ALA A 4 3.70 -31.74 -18.69
CA ALA A 4 3.05 -31.04 -17.59
C ALA A 4 4.02 -30.18 -16.75
N SER A 5 5.24 -30.69 -16.48
CA SER A 5 6.26 -29.94 -15.75
C SER A 5 6.82 -28.74 -16.53
N LEU A 6 6.84 -28.83 -17.86
CA LEU A 6 7.28 -27.75 -18.74
C LEU A 6 6.24 -26.62 -18.80
N GLU A 7 4.95 -26.96 -18.90
CA GLU A 7 3.86 -25.98 -18.88
C GLU A 7 3.78 -25.25 -17.53
N ALA A 8 3.88 -25.97 -16.41
CA ALA A 8 3.90 -25.36 -15.07
C ALA A 8 5.07 -24.37 -14.90
N LYS A 9 6.25 -24.70 -15.43
CA LYS A 9 7.41 -23.82 -15.40
C LYS A 9 7.16 -22.54 -16.22
N LYS A 10 6.61 -22.65 -17.43
CA LYS A 10 6.29 -21.49 -18.28
C LYS A 10 5.26 -20.56 -17.64
N VAL A 11 4.21 -21.12 -17.02
CA VAL A 11 3.19 -20.33 -16.31
C VAL A 11 3.83 -19.55 -15.16
N LYS A 12 4.62 -20.22 -14.32
CA LYS A 12 5.31 -19.58 -13.21
C LYS A 12 6.25 -18.46 -13.68
N GLU A 13 7.00 -18.68 -14.75
CA GLU A 13 7.88 -17.66 -15.34
C GLU A 13 7.09 -16.44 -15.85
N ALA A 14 5.92 -16.65 -16.46
CA ALA A 14 5.04 -15.58 -16.92
C ALA A 14 4.43 -14.79 -15.75
N GLU A 15 4.01 -15.47 -14.67
CA GLU A 15 3.52 -14.86 -13.44
C GLU A 15 4.60 -14.00 -12.76
N GLU A 16 5.82 -14.53 -12.62
CA GLU A 16 6.96 -13.80 -12.05
C GLU A 16 7.34 -12.58 -12.90
N ALA A 17 7.27 -12.69 -14.23
CA ALA A 17 7.53 -11.58 -15.14
C ALA A 17 6.45 -10.49 -15.04
N PHE A 18 5.17 -10.88 -14.94
CA PHE A 18 4.06 -9.98 -14.72
C PHE A 18 4.19 -9.24 -13.39
N ASP A 19 4.50 -9.97 -12.31
CA ASP A 19 4.71 -9.41 -10.97
C ASP A 19 5.87 -8.42 -10.95
N ARG A 20 6.98 -8.75 -11.60
CA ARG A 20 8.12 -7.84 -11.72
C ARG A 20 7.73 -6.57 -12.48
N LYS A 21 6.98 -6.71 -13.58
CA LYS A 21 6.55 -5.58 -14.40
C LYS A 21 5.59 -4.67 -13.64
N ARG A 22 4.53 -5.20 -12.99
CA ARG A 22 3.58 -4.38 -12.22
C ARG A 22 4.26 -3.61 -11.11
N ARG A 23 5.20 -4.25 -10.39
CA ARG A 23 5.95 -3.62 -9.29
C ARG A 23 6.89 -2.55 -9.80
N THR A 24 7.60 -2.80 -10.90
CA THR A 24 8.51 -1.81 -11.49
C THR A 24 7.75 -0.60 -12.04
N VAL A 25 6.64 -0.84 -12.74
CA VAL A 25 5.76 0.23 -13.24
C VAL A 25 5.17 1.03 -12.08
N GLY A 26 4.73 0.37 -11.01
CA GLY A 26 4.23 1.02 -9.80
C GLY A 26 5.28 1.88 -9.09
N LEU A 27 6.50 1.35 -8.95
CA LEU A 27 7.59 2.02 -8.23
C LEU A 27 7.94 3.38 -8.84
N PHE A 28 7.97 3.48 -10.18
CA PHE A 28 8.31 4.73 -10.87
C PHE A 28 7.10 5.51 -11.37
N GLY A 29 6.10 4.82 -11.90
CA GLY A 29 4.92 5.44 -12.51
C GLY A 29 4.05 6.16 -11.50
N ALA A 30 3.88 5.62 -10.29
CA ALA A 30 3.03 6.26 -9.28
C ALA A 30 3.62 7.58 -8.74
N PRO A 31 4.93 7.68 -8.38
CA PRO A 31 5.55 8.96 -8.05
C PRO A 31 5.46 9.97 -9.20
N VAL A 32 5.69 9.54 -10.44
CA VAL A 32 5.57 10.42 -11.61
C VAL A 32 4.15 10.97 -11.74
N LEU A 33 3.13 10.12 -11.65
CA LEU A 33 1.73 10.56 -11.73
C LEU A 33 1.35 11.48 -10.56
N ALA A 34 1.79 11.17 -9.33
CA ALA A 34 1.56 12.02 -8.17
C ALA A 34 2.20 13.41 -8.34
N LEU A 35 3.42 13.48 -8.88
CA LEU A 35 4.08 14.75 -9.21
C LEU A 35 3.35 15.50 -10.32
N LEU A 36 2.89 14.81 -11.38
CA LEU A 36 2.09 15.43 -12.43
C LEU A 36 0.81 16.05 -11.87
N VAL A 37 0.11 15.35 -10.97
CA VAL A 37 -1.07 15.87 -10.27
C VAL A 37 -0.69 17.08 -9.41
N PHE A 38 0.41 17.01 -8.67
CA PHE A 38 0.88 18.10 -7.81
C PHE A 38 1.21 19.38 -8.59
N PHE A 39 1.81 19.26 -9.79
CA PHE A 39 2.18 20.42 -10.62
C PHE A 39 1.09 20.90 -11.56
N THR A 40 0.05 20.11 -11.80
CA THR A 40 -1.10 20.54 -12.61
C THR A 40 -2.00 21.44 -11.78
N PRO A 41 -2.22 22.71 -12.14
CA PRO A 41 -3.10 23.60 -11.39
C PRO A 41 -4.56 23.11 -11.49
N ILE A 42 -5.23 22.98 -10.34
CA ILE A 42 -6.64 22.59 -10.24
C ILE A 42 -7.35 23.66 -9.40
N ASP A 43 -7.92 24.67 -10.06
CA ASP A 43 -8.50 25.84 -9.40
C ASP A 43 -9.80 25.54 -8.62
N ALA A 44 -10.37 24.35 -8.79
CA ALA A 44 -11.64 23.95 -8.18
C ALA A 44 -11.52 23.52 -6.71
N ILE A 45 -10.30 23.36 -6.16
CA ILE A 45 -10.07 22.79 -4.83
C ILE A 45 -9.08 23.62 -4.01
N SER A 46 -9.14 23.48 -2.67
CA SER A 46 -8.15 24.11 -1.79
C SER A 46 -6.75 23.54 -2.00
N LEU A 47 -5.72 24.31 -1.66
CA LEU A 47 -4.33 23.87 -1.75
C LEU A 47 -4.06 22.59 -0.93
N GLU A 48 -4.67 22.46 0.24
CA GLU A 48 -4.56 21.27 1.08
C GLU A 48 -5.20 20.04 0.42
N ALA A 49 -6.38 20.20 -0.17
CA ALA A 49 -7.07 19.13 -0.90
C ALA A 49 -6.28 18.68 -2.14
N HIS A 50 -5.63 19.62 -2.84
CA HIS A 50 -4.78 19.32 -3.99
C HIS A 50 -3.53 18.53 -3.58
N LYS A 51 -2.83 18.95 -2.54
CA LYS A 51 -1.71 18.20 -1.96
C LYS A 51 -2.13 16.78 -1.56
N LEU A 52 -3.27 16.67 -0.87
CA LEU A 52 -3.83 15.38 -0.47
C LEU A 52 -4.15 14.51 -1.67
N LEU A 53 -4.75 15.05 -2.73
CA LEU A 53 -5.05 14.33 -3.97
C LEU A 53 -3.79 13.72 -4.59
N ALA A 54 -2.70 14.48 -4.68
CA ALA A 54 -1.42 13.96 -5.20
C ALA A 54 -0.89 12.78 -4.34
N ILE A 55 -0.96 12.92 -3.02
CA ILE A 55 -0.57 11.85 -2.08
C ILE A 55 -1.48 10.62 -2.23
N THR A 56 -2.79 10.82 -2.35
CA THR A 56 -3.76 9.74 -2.55
C THR A 56 -3.49 8.98 -3.84
N VAL A 57 -3.17 9.67 -4.94
CA VAL A 57 -2.79 9.03 -6.22
C VAL A 57 -1.56 8.12 -6.03
N LEU A 58 -0.53 8.60 -5.35
CA LEU A 58 0.66 7.79 -5.04
C LEU A 58 0.29 6.52 -4.26
N VAL A 59 -0.42 6.69 -3.14
CA VAL A 59 -0.75 5.61 -2.21
C VAL A 59 -1.69 4.58 -2.85
N ALA A 60 -2.73 5.03 -3.57
CA ALA A 60 -3.67 4.15 -4.24
C ALA A 60 -2.98 3.30 -5.31
N LEU A 61 -2.11 3.91 -6.13
CA LEU A 61 -1.37 3.17 -7.13
C LEU A 61 -0.38 2.19 -6.50
N TRP A 62 0.28 2.55 -5.40
CA TRP A 62 1.16 1.62 -4.67
C TRP A 62 0.41 0.48 -3.98
N TRP A 63 -0.83 0.65 -3.54
CA TRP A 63 -1.64 -0.48 -3.07
C TRP A 63 -2.01 -1.44 -4.21
N ILE A 64 -2.26 -0.94 -5.42
CA ILE A 64 -2.62 -1.78 -6.57
C ILE A 64 -1.38 -2.51 -7.13
N THR A 65 -0.26 -1.78 -7.24
CA THR A 65 0.96 -2.29 -7.91
C THR A 65 1.93 -2.97 -6.95
N GLU A 66 1.75 -2.77 -5.64
CA GLU A 66 2.52 -3.37 -4.55
C GLU A 66 4.06 -3.35 -4.77
N PRO A 67 4.66 -2.20 -5.14
CA PRO A 67 6.10 -2.14 -5.33
C PRO A 67 6.85 -2.44 -4.02
N VAL A 68 6.27 -2.03 -2.90
CA VAL A 68 6.70 -2.24 -1.52
C VAL A 68 5.58 -2.90 -0.70
N PRO A 69 5.89 -3.53 0.45
CA PRO A 69 4.89 -4.11 1.35
C PRO A 69 3.78 -3.12 1.72
N ILE A 70 2.53 -3.60 1.75
CA ILE A 70 1.33 -2.80 2.08
C ILE A 70 1.51 -1.94 3.35
N PRO A 71 2.08 -2.43 4.47
CA PRO A 71 2.26 -1.61 5.67
C PRO A 71 3.16 -0.38 5.44
N ILE A 72 4.16 -0.49 4.56
CA ILE A 72 5.06 0.62 4.23
C ILE A 72 4.28 1.69 3.45
N THR A 73 3.51 1.29 2.43
CA THR A 73 2.64 2.21 1.68
C THR A 73 1.64 2.92 2.59
N SER A 74 1.02 2.19 3.52
CA SER A 74 0.06 2.74 4.48
C SER A 74 0.65 3.78 5.44
N LEU A 75 1.96 3.72 5.73
CA LEU A 75 2.64 4.74 6.53
C LEU A 75 3.06 5.97 5.70
N ILE A 76 3.32 5.79 4.40
CA ILE A 76 3.84 6.86 3.53
C ILE A 76 2.81 7.95 3.27
N GLY A 77 1.53 7.59 3.08
CA GLY A 77 0.44 8.54 2.92
C GLY A 77 0.35 9.61 4.03
N PRO A 78 0.08 9.22 5.29
CA PRO A 78 0.01 10.15 6.41
C PRO A 78 1.35 10.87 6.66
N THR A 79 2.48 10.20 6.46
CA THR A 79 3.81 10.84 6.57
C THR A 79 3.97 11.99 5.59
N LEU A 80 3.62 11.79 4.32
CA LEU A 80 3.68 12.83 3.31
C LEU A 80 2.66 13.95 3.57
N ALA A 81 1.46 13.60 4.05
CA ALA A 81 0.44 14.59 4.40
C ALA A 81 0.91 15.52 5.53
N VAL A 82 1.59 14.98 6.53
CA VAL A 82 2.26 15.77 7.57
C VAL A 82 3.41 16.59 7.00
N ALA A 83 4.30 15.98 6.23
CA ALA A 83 5.49 16.64 5.69
C ALA A 83 5.15 17.81 4.74
N THR A 84 4.00 17.74 4.06
CA THR A 84 3.50 18.79 3.17
C THR A 84 2.58 19.80 3.85
N GLY A 85 2.33 19.64 5.16
CA GLY A 85 1.53 20.53 5.99
C GLY A 85 0.03 20.41 5.79
N VAL A 86 -0.47 19.31 5.23
CA VAL A 86 -1.91 19.06 5.01
C VAL A 86 -2.62 18.77 6.34
N VAL A 87 -1.93 18.11 7.27
CA VAL A 87 -2.52 17.65 8.54
C VAL A 87 -1.45 17.62 9.63
N LYS A 88 -1.84 17.79 10.89
CA LYS A 88 -0.93 17.67 12.04
C LYS A 88 -0.57 16.20 12.29
N VAL A 89 0.60 15.96 12.87
CA VAL A 89 1.12 14.62 13.17
C VAL A 89 0.10 13.77 13.96
N GLY A 90 -0.48 14.31 15.03
CA GLY A 90 -1.42 13.58 15.87
C GLY A 90 -2.66 13.11 15.10
N ASP A 91 -3.22 13.99 14.29
CA ASP A 91 -4.43 13.71 13.51
C ASP A 91 -4.15 12.69 12.38
N ALA A 92 -2.97 12.78 11.73
CA ALA A 92 -2.58 11.91 10.63
C ALA A 92 -2.45 10.43 11.03
N PHE A 93 -2.00 10.17 12.26
CA PHE A 93 -1.74 8.82 12.76
C PHE A 93 -2.81 8.30 13.73
N LEU A 94 -3.84 9.08 14.05
CA LEU A 94 -4.92 8.69 14.96
C LEU A 94 -5.59 7.36 14.53
N ALA A 95 -5.73 7.15 13.22
CA ALA A 95 -6.34 5.94 12.67
C ALA A 95 -5.58 4.64 12.99
N PHE A 96 -4.28 4.72 13.29
CA PHE A 96 -3.48 3.55 13.71
C PHE A 96 -3.81 3.09 15.13
N ALA A 97 -4.45 3.93 15.94
CA ALA A 97 -4.92 3.61 17.28
C ALA A 97 -6.39 3.14 17.29
N ASN A 98 -6.95 2.75 16.14
CA ASN A 98 -8.33 2.27 16.07
C ASN A 98 -8.53 0.99 16.92
N PRO A 99 -9.54 0.94 17.82
CA PRO A 99 -9.78 -0.24 18.66
C PRO A 99 -9.93 -1.56 17.90
N MET A 100 -10.41 -1.53 16.66
CA MET A 100 -10.53 -2.72 15.81
C MET A 100 -9.17 -3.35 15.52
N ILE A 101 -8.10 -2.56 15.35
CA ILE A 101 -6.74 -3.08 15.12
C ILE A 101 -6.29 -3.91 16.33
N PHE A 102 -6.52 -3.41 17.54
CA PHE A 102 -6.19 -4.11 18.78
C PHE A 102 -7.06 -5.34 19.01
N LEU A 103 -8.33 -5.31 18.60
CA LEU A 103 -9.22 -6.47 18.65
C LEU A 103 -8.70 -7.60 17.75
N PHE A 104 -8.32 -7.31 16.51
CA PHE A 104 -7.71 -8.30 15.61
C PHE A 104 -6.37 -8.83 16.16
N LEU A 105 -5.53 -7.95 16.70
CA LEU A 105 -4.28 -8.36 17.35
C LEU A 105 -4.53 -9.34 18.50
N GLY A 106 -5.48 -9.04 19.38
CA GLY A 106 -5.89 -9.93 20.46
C GLY A 106 -6.43 -11.27 19.93
N GLY A 107 -7.27 -11.22 18.89
CA GLY A 107 -7.76 -12.42 18.20
C GLY A 107 -6.65 -13.30 17.63
N PHE A 108 -5.63 -12.71 16.99
CA PHE A 108 -4.48 -13.47 16.48
C PHE A 108 -3.61 -14.06 17.59
N ILE A 109 -3.44 -13.36 18.71
CA ILE A 109 -2.73 -13.88 19.88
C ILE A 109 -3.48 -15.09 20.46
N LEU A 110 -4.80 -14.99 20.61
CA LEU A 110 -5.64 -16.09 21.09
C LEU A 110 -5.62 -17.29 20.15
N ALA A 111 -5.79 -17.06 18.84
CA ALA A 111 -5.72 -18.11 17.83
C ALA A 111 -4.37 -18.84 17.89
N LYS A 112 -3.26 -18.10 17.98
CA LYS A 112 -1.93 -18.69 18.13
C LYS A 112 -1.80 -19.50 19.42
N ALA A 113 -2.35 -19.02 20.54
CA ALA A 113 -2.34 -19.76 21.79
C ALA A 113 -3.08 -21.10 21.66
N MET A 114 -4.26 -21.12 21.04
CA MET A 114 -5.01 -22.35 20.78
C MET A 114 -4.18 -23.35 19.95
N MET A 115 -3.63 -22.90 18.81
CA MET A 115 -2.80 -23.74 17.93
C MET A 115 -1.59 -24.33 18.65
N THR A 116 -0.90 -23.54 19.48
CA THR A 116 0.28 -24.03 20.22
C THR A 116 -0.06 -25.01 21.34
N ASN A 117 -1.30 -25.04 21.80
CA ASN A 117 -1.77 -25.94 22.86
C ASN A 117 -2.64 -27.09 22.31
N GLY A 118 -2.82 -27.20 20.99
CA GLY A 118 -3.63 -28.24 20.36
C GLY A 118 -5.12 -28.14 20.69
N LEU A 119 -5.63 -26.91 20.85
CA LEU A 119 -7.03 -26.61 21.12
C LEU A 119 -7.80 -26.15 19.88
N ASP A 120 -7.20 -26.29 18.69
CA ASP A 120 -7.75 -25.98 17.37
C ASP A 120 -8.39 -27.19 16.66
#